data_AF-X1B2R8-F1
#
_entry.id   AF-X1B2R8-F1
#
_cell.length_a   1.000
_cell.length_b   1.000
_cell.length_c   1.000
_cell.angle_alpha   90.00
_cell.angle_beta   90.00
_cell.angle_gamma   90.00
#
_symmetry.space_group_name_H-M   'P 1'
#
loop_
_entity.id
_entity.type
_entity.pdbx_description
1 polymer ?
#
loop_
_entity_poly.entity_id
_entity_poly.type
_entity_poly.pdbx_seq_one_letter_code
_entity_poly.pdbx_strand_id
1 'polypeptide(L)'
;APATHTALKDLYNHSILNRDIIGKQHLYRLNINNRTVKDILIPAFKKEFSIKKDISEFLKNEIINKNLKDKIISLIIYGSIEKGTVKETSDVDIAIIVKTKKNKQYIENIFLEDVSSRFNEYFGIQLDTYTKTRDEFTEKLQKNKPPVSTLIKAYKVIYGKDPLDIK
;
A
#
# COMPACT_ATOMS: atom_id res chain seq x y z
N ALA A 1 8.78 31.87 -5.79
CA ALA A 1 9.47 31.05 -4.77
C ALA A 1 9.68 31.72 -3.38
N PRO A 2 8.89 32.69 -2.87
CA PRO A 2 9.03 33.18 -1.50
C PRO A 2 8.42 32.24 -0.44
N ALA A 3 7.39 31.47 -0.80
CA ALA A 3 6.62 30.64 0.15
C ALA A 3 7.46 29.56 0.85
N THR A 4 8.30 28.83 0.14
CA THR A 4 9.14 27.77 0.73
C THR A 4 10.18 28.33 1.70
N HIS A 5 10.81 29.45 1.35
CA HIS A 5 11.79 30.09 2.23
C HIS A 5 11.13 30.60 3.52
N THR A 6 9.97 31.24 3.40
CA THR A 6 9.19 31.70 4.55
C THR A 6 8.78 30.53 5.43
N ALA A 7 8.21 29.46 4.87
CA ALA A 7 7.81 28.28 5.63
C ALA A 7 8.98 27.60 6.38
N LEU A 8 10.13 27.42 5.72
CA LEU A 8 11.32 26.85 6.38
C LEU A 8 11.87 27.75 7.47
N LYS A 9 11.83 29.07 7.26
CA LYS A 9 12.21 30.06 8.28
C LYS A 9 11.26 30.01 9.47
N ASP A 10 9.96 29.88 9.25
CA ASP A 10 8.98 29.76 10.33
C ASP A 10 9.17 28.47 11.13
N LEU A 11 9.37 27.33 10.47
CA LEU A 11 9.66 26.07 11.16
C LEU A 11 10.98 26.12 11.95
N TYR A 12 11.99 26.80 11.42
CA TYR A 12 13.24 27.07 12.15
C TYR A 12 13.00 27.97 13.37
N ASN A 13 12.22 29.05 13.23
CA ASN A 13 11.89 29.96 14.33
C ASN A 13 11.13 29.24 15.46
N HIS A 14 10.28 28.27 15.13
CA HIS A 14 9.59 27.40 16.09
C HIS A 14 10.47 26.24 16.62
N SER A 15 11.76 26.23 16.29
CA SER A 15 12.72 25.18 16.67
C SER A 15 12.33 23.77 16.22
N ILE A 16 11.47 23.65 15.20
CA ILE A 16 11.09 22.38 14.56
C ILE A 16 12.24 21.91 13.66
N LEU A 17 12.95 22.84 13.03
CA LEU A 17 14.14 22.58 12.22
C LEU A 17 15.39 23.16 12.87
N ASN A 18 16.51 22.45 12.72
CA ASN A 18 17.85 23.02 12.82
C ASN A 18 18.32 23.44 11.44
N ARG A 19 19.15 24.49 11.36
CA ARG A 19 19.68 25.01 10.11
C ARG A 19 21.20 25.17 10.18
N ASP A 20 21.89 24.51 9.26
CA ASP A 20 23.32 24.62 9.06
C ASP A 20 23.58 25.34 7.72
N ILE A 21 24.52 26.29 7.69
CA ILE A 21 24.88 27.03 6.46
C ILE A 21 26.25 26.52 5.99
N ILE A 22 26.28 25.92 4.79
CA ILE A 22 27.51 25.43 4.17
C ILE A 22 27.73 26.18 2.86
N GLY A 23 28.69 27.10 2.86
CA GLY A 23 28.92 28.01 1.74
C GLY A 23 27.67 28.84 1.42
N LYS A 24 27.10 28.65 0.23
CA LYS A 24 25.83 29.31 -0.20
C LYS A 24 24.58 28.45 0.04
N GLN A 25 24.72 27.25 0.62
CA GLN A 25 23.62 26.31 0.82
C GLN A 25 23.09 26.37 2.25
N HIS A 26 21.77 26.25 2.40
CA HIS A 26 21.10 26.12 3.68
C HIS A 26 20.62 24.68 3.84
N LEU A 27 21.22 23.93 4.75
CA LEU A 27 20.80 22.59 5.11
C LEU A 27 19.84 22.64 6.29
N TYR A 28 18.70 21.97 6.16
CA TYR A 28 17.70 21.87 7.22
C TYR A 28 17.56 20.42 7.66
N ARG A 29 17.42 20.21 8.97
CA ARG A 29 17.12 18.89 9.56
C ARG A 29 16.10 19.05 10.68
N LEU A 30 15.26 18.05 10.88
CA LEU A 30 14.34 18.03 12.02
C LEU A 30 15.12 18.10 13.33
N ASN A 31 14.66 18.94 14.24
CA ASN A 31 15.21 19.02 15.58
C ASN A 31 14.58 17.92 16.44
N ILE A 32 15.18 16.72 16.45
CA ILE A 32 14.65 15.54 17.15
C ILE A 32 14.46 15.71 18.67
N ASN A 33 15.08 16.75 19.26
CA ASN A 33 14.97 17.06 20.68
C ASN A 33 13.78 17.99 20.98
N ASN A 34 13.21 18.64 19.97
CA ASN A 34 12.03 19.48 20.12
C ASN A 34 10.80 18.60 20.44
N ARG A 35 10.00 19.01 21.43
CA ARG A 35 8.80 18.28 21.88
C ARG A 35 7.82 18.00 20.73
N THR A 36 7.50 18.98 19.89
CA THR A 36 6.59 18.81 18.74
C THR A 36 7.13 17.80 17.74
N VAL A 37 8.43 17.87 17.45
CA VAL A 37 9.06 16.90 16.54
C VAL A 37 9.04 15.50 17.14
N LYS A 38 9.47 15.35 18.39
CA LYS A 38 9.61 14.07 19.07
C LYS A 38 8.29 13.37 19.35
N ASP A 39 7.30 14.12 19.82
CA ASP A 39 6.07 13.56 20.38
C ASP A 39 4.90 13.58 19.38
N ILE A 40 4.98 14.40 18.32
CA ILE A 40 3.91 14.53 17.32
C ILE A 40 4.40 14.09 15.94
N LEU A 41 5.42 14.75 15.39
CA LEU A 41 5.84 14.51 14.00
C LEU A 41 6.47 13.13 13.81
N ILE A 42 7.41 12.72 14.67
CA ILE A 42 8.06 11.42 14.55
C ILE A 42 7.04 10.27 14.69
N PRO A 43 6.14 10.24 15.70
CA PRO A 43 5.10 9.23 15.77
C PRO A 43 4.14 9.26 14.57
N ALA A 44 3.75 10.44 14.10
CA ALA A 44 2.93 10.58 12.89
C ALA A 44 3.62 9.96 11.68
N PHE A 45 4.89 10.30 11.43
CA PHE A 45 5.67 9.71 10.33
C PHE A 45 5.88 8.19 10.52
N LYS A 46 6.11 7.71 11.75
CA LYS A 46 6.21 6.26 12.01
C LYS A 46 4.92 5.52 11.69
N LYS A 47 3.77 6.12 12.00
CA LYS A 47 2.46 5.59 11.65
C LYS A 47 2.24 5.63 10.14
N GLU A 48 2.70 6.68 9.47
CA GLU A 48 2.70 6.75 8.00
C GLU A 48 3.56 5.63 7.39
N PHE A 49 4.75 5.36 7.95
CA PHE A 49 5.59 4.24 7.53
C PHE A 49 4.94 2.87 7.77
N SER A 50 3.96 2.75 8.69
CA SER A 50 3.22 1.51 8.92
C SER A 50 2.02 1.32 7.99
N ILE A 51 1.71 2.26 7.09
CA ILE A 51 0.54 2.18 6.20
C ILE A 51 0.47 0.87 5.42
N LYS A 52 1.61 0.32 4.97
CA LYS A 52 1.66 -0.99 4.29
C LYS A 52 1.17 -2.14 5.18
N LYS A 53 1.51 -2.09 6.46
CA LYS A 53 1.07 -3.08 7.44
C LYS A 53 -0.42 -2.93 7.69
N ASP A 54 -0.89 -1.70 7.84
CA ASP A 54 -2.29 -1.38 8.11
C ASP A 54 -3.18 -1.79 6.93
N ILE A 55 -2.75 -1.55 5.69
CA ILE A 55 -3.41 -2.04 4.46
C ILE A 55 -3.48 -3.57 4.46
N SER A 56 -2.36 -4.25 4.75
CA SER A 56 -2.30 -5.71 4.78
C SER A 56 -3.27 -6.29 5.83
N GLU A 57 -3.32 -5.66 7.00
CA GLU A 57 -4.20 -6.06 8.11
C GLU A 57 -5.67 -5.79 7.79
N PHE A 58 -6.00 -4.64 7.20
CA PHE A 58 -7.35 -4.34 6.71
C PHE A 58 -7.84 -5.40 5.73
N LEU A 59 -7.08 -5.68 4.66
CA LEU A 59 -7.48 -6.65 3.63
C LEU A 59 -7.63 -8.06 4.21
N LYS A 60 -6.73 -8.46 5.12
CA LYS A 60 -6.83 -9.75 5.81
C LYS A 60 -8.09 -9.82 6.68
N ASN A 61 -8.44 -8.75 7.39
CA ASN A 61 -9.62 -8.68 8.22
C ASN A 61 -10.91 -8.72 7.38
N GLU A 62 -10.94 -8.09 6.21
CA GLU A 62 -12.09 -8.18 5.29
C GLU A 62 -12.33 -9.62 4.81
N ILE A 63 -11.26 -10.38 4.51
CA ILE A 63 -11.37 -11.80 4.17
C ILE A 63 -12.00 -12.62 5.32
N ILE A 64 -11.58 -12.33 6.56
CA ILE A 64 -12.02 -13.06 7.75
C ILE A 64 -13.48 -12.71 8.07
N ASN A 65 -13.79 -11.42 8.19
CA ASN A 65 -15.09 -10.92 8.64
C ASN A 65 -16.22 -11.26 7.65
N LYS A 66 -15.91 -11.29 6.35
CA LYS A 66 -16.88 -11.65 5.29
C LYS A 66 -16.90 -13.16 4.97
N ASN A 67 -16.19 -13.98 5.75
CA ASN A 67 -16.12 -15.42 5.58
C ASN A 67 -15.71 -15.86 4.14
N LEU A 68 -14.66 -15.23 3.61
CA LEU A 68 -14.16 -15.44 2.24
C LEU A 68 -13.03 -16.46 2.18
N LYS A 69 -12.58 -16.98 3.33
CA LYS A 69 -11.44 -17.88 3.49
C LYS A 69 -11.48 -19.08 2.56
N ASP A 70 -12.64 -19.72 2.42
CA ASP A 70 -12.78 -20.92 1.59
C ASP A 70 -12.85 -20.63 0.09
N LYS A 71 -13.04 -19.36 -0.29
CA LYS A 71 -13.23 -18.92 -1.68
C LYS A 71 -11.92 -18.43 -2.30
N ILE A 72 -11.04 -17.86 -1.47
CA ILE A 72 -9.74 -17.27 -1.85
C ILE A 72 -8.62 -18.27 -1.58
N ILE A 73 -7.80 -18.52 -2.59
CA ILE A 73 -6.57 -19.32 -2.50
C ILE A 73 -5.40 -18.46 -2.07
N SER A 74 -5.28 -17.26 -2.64
CA SER A 74 -4.20 -16.32 -2.36
C SER A 74 -4.68 -14.88 -2.59
N LEU A 75 -4.23 -13.98 -1.74
CA LEU A 75 -4.38 -12.54 -1.91
C LEU A 75 -3.02 -11.89 -1.70
N ILE A 76 -2.59 -11.13 -2.72
CA ILE A 76 -1.27 -10.50 -2.76
C ILE A 76 -1.38 -9.01 -3.10
N ILE A 77 -0.54 -8.17 -2.48
CA ILE A 77 -0.26 -6.81 -2.97
C ILE A 77 0.89 -6.92 -3.97
N TYR A 78 0.81 -6.14 -5.04
CA TYR A 78 1.90 -5.99 -6.00
C TYR A 78 2.04 -4.54 -6.43
N GLY A 79 2.95 -4.26 -7.37
CA GLY A 79 3.03 -2.96 -8.00
C GLY A 79 3.89 -1.94 -7.25
N SER A 80 3.49 -0.66 -7.32
CA SER A 80 4.25 0.51 -6.88
C SER A 80 4.58 0.48 -5.37
N ILE A 81 3.68 -0.10 -4.57
CA ILE A 81 3.84 -0.23 -3.11
C ILE A 81 5.02 -1.13 -2.78
N GLU A 82 5.15 -2.27 -3.43
CA GLU A 82 6.26 -3.20 -3.18
C GLU A 82 7.59 -2.70 -3.75
N LYS A 83 7.55 -1.87 -4.80
CA LYS A 83 8.77 -1.27 -5.39
C LYS A 83 9.37 -0.10 -4.60
N GLY A 84 8.73 0.31 -3.50
CA GLY A 84 9.24 1.38 -2.62
C GLY A 84 9.16 2.79 -3.21
N THR A 85 8.50 2.95 -4.36
CA THR A 85 8.31 4.24 -5.06
C THR A 85 6.90 4.78 -4.81
N VAL A 86 6.42 4.69 -3.57
CA VAL A 86 5.10 5.21 -3.21
C VAL A 86 5.18 6.73 -3.32
N LYS A 87 4.59 7.29 -4.38
CA LYS A 87 4.11 8.67 -4.34
C LYS A 87 2.84 8.63 -3.49
N GLU A 88 2.64 9.65 -2.67
CA GLU A 88 1.51 9.81 -1.71
C GLU A 88 0.10 9.73 -2.36
N THR A 89 0.01 9.48 -3.67
CA THR A 89 -1.22 9.39 -4.47
C THR A 89 -1.34 8.09 -5.28
N SER A 90 -0.49 7.08 -5.05
CA SER A 90 -0.50 5.87 -5.88
C SER A 90 -1.55 4.86 -5.45
N ASP A 91 -2.34 4.38 -6.40
CA ASP A 91 -3.31 3.29 -6.24
C ASP A 91 -2.66 2.03 -5.65
N VAL A 92 -3.46 1.26 -4.89
CA VAL A 92 -3.05 -0.01 -4.28
C VAL A 92 -3.50 -1.15 -5.18
N ASP A 93 -2.54 -1.80 -5.83
CA ASP A 93 -2.81 -2.97 -6.67
C ASP A 93 -2.83 -4.26 -5.85
N ILE A 94 -3.94 -5.01 -5.92
CA ILE A 94 -4.05 -6.35 -5.33
C ILE A 94 -4.45 -7.39 -6.36
N ALA A 95 -3.93 -8.61 -6.22
CA ALA A 95 -4.39 -9.76 -6.99
C ALA A 95 -5.04 -10.78 -6.06
N ILE A 96 -6.19 -11.29 -6.49
CA ILE A 96 -6.98 -12.26 -5.74
C ILE A 96 -7.15 -13.50 -6.60
N ILE A 97 -6.62 -14.62 -6.09
CA ILE A 97 -6.65 -15.91 -6.78
C ILE A 97 -7.70 -16.77 -6.08
N VAL A 98 -8.69 -17.24 -6.84
CA VAL A 98 -9.85 -17.96 -6.31
C VAL A 98 -9.98 -19.36 -6.91
N LYS A 99 -10.75 -20.22 -6.25
CA LYS A 99 -10.93 -21.62 -6.68
C LYS A 99 -11.74 -21.78 -7.97
N THR A 100 -12.82 -21.01 -8.14
CA THR A 100 -13.82 -21.23 -9.21
C THR A 100 -14.29 -19.91 -9.82
N LYS A 101 -14.88 -19.98 -11.02
CA LYS A 101 -15.51 -18.81 -11.67
C LYS A 101 -16.66 -18.22 -10.84
N LYS A 102 -17.42 -19.06 -10.14
CA LYS A 102 -18.47 -18.59 -9.20
C LYS A 102 -17.87 -17.79 -8.05
N ASN A 103 -16.76 -18.26 -7.48
CA ASN A 103 -16.06 -17.52 -6.43
C ASN A 103 -15.50 -16.20 -6.96
N LYS A 104 -15.00 -16.17 -8.20
CA LYS A 104 -14.48 -14.95 -8.82
C LYS A 104 -15.54 -13.87 -8.88
N GLN A 105 -16.70 -14.17 -9.47
CA GLN A 105 -17.80 -13.21 -9.57
C GLN A 105 -18.28 -12.74 -8.19
N TYR A 106 -18.39 -13.66 -7.23
CA TYR A 106 -18.78 -13.31 -5.86
C TYR A 106 -17.77 -12.38 -5.18
N ILE A 107 -16.47 -12.65 -5.33
CA ILE A 107 -15.41 -11.81 -4.77
C ILE A 107 -15.35 -10.47 -5.47
N GLU A 108 -15.44 -10.42 -6.81
CA GLU A 108 -15.48 -9.17 -7.57
C GLU A 108 -16.61 -8.26 -7.10
N ASN A 109 -17.83 -8.80 -6.90
CA ASN A 109 -18.96 -8.01 -6.39
C ASN A 109 -18.69 -7.47 -4.98
N ILE A 110 -18.21 -8.31 -4.05
CA ILE A 110 -17.92 -7.86 -2.67
C ILE A 110 -16.86 -6.75 -2.64
N PHE A 111 -15.81 -6.90 -3.46
CA PHE A 111 -14.75 -5.91 -3.49
C PHE A 111 -15.22 -4.60 -4.12
N LEU A 112 -15.99 -4.68 -5.21
CA LEU A 112 -16.55 -3.52 -5.89
C LEU A 112 -17.57 -2.77 -5.02
N GLU A 113 -18.50 -3.48 -4.39
CA GLU A 113 -19.66 -2.87 -3.70
C GLU A 113 -19.35 -2.36 -2.30
N ASP A 114 -18.31 -2.88 -1.63
CA ASP A 114 -18.07 -2.58 -0.21
C ASP A 114 -16.58 -2.38 0.10
N VAL A 115 -15.73 -3.39 -0.14
CA VAL A 115 -14.35 -3.35 0.34
C VAL A 115 -13.57 -2.16 -0.23
N SER A 116 -13.67 -1.90 -1.53
CA SER A 116 -12.98 -0.77 -2.17
C SER A 116 -13.49 0.59 -1.68
N SER A 117 -14.80 0.71 -1.39
CA SER A 117 -15.37 1.95 -0.86
C SER A 117 -14.87 2.23 0.56
N ARG A 118 -14.93 1.24 1.46
CA ARG A 118 -14.41 1.38 2.83
C ARG A 118 -12.90 1.58 2.86
N PHE A 119 -12.18 0.92 1.95
CA PHE A 119 -10.75 1.10 1.81
C PHE A 119 -10.41 2.54 1.43
N ASN A 120 -11.11 3.10 0.44
CA ASN A 120 -10.90 4.48 0.02
C ASN A 120 -11.29 5.48 1.11
N GLU A 121 -12.41 5.26 1.80
CA GLU A 121 -12.84 6.11 2.91
C GLU A 121 -11.81 6.16 4.05
N TYR A 122 -11.20 5.01 4.37
CA TYR A 122 -10.25 4.93 5.48
C TYR A 122 -8.83 5.38 5.11
N PHE A 123 -8.32 4.99 3.93
CA PHE A 123 -6.93 5.25 3.52
C PHE A 123 -6.78 6.44 2.57
N GLY A 124 -7.87 6.95 1.99
CA GLY A 124 -7.82 8.06 1.01
C GLY A 124 -7.20 7.69 -0.35
N ILE A 125 -6.99 6.41 -0.62
CA ILE A 125 -6.35 5.89 -1.84
C ILE A 125 -7.22 4.82 -2.51
N GLN A 126 -7.12 4.67 -3.83
CA GLN A 126 -7.90 3.69 -4.59
C GLN A 126 -7.35 2.27 -4.42
N LEU A 127 -8.26 1.28 -4.40
CA LEU A 127 -7.92 -0.14 -4.39
C LEU A 127 -8.26 -0.77 -5.75
N ASP A 128 -7.24 -1.18 -6.48
CA ASP A 128 -7.38 -1.82 -7.79
C ASP A 128 -7.26 -3.34 -7.65
N THR A 129 -8.33 -4.03 -8.05
CA THR A 129 -8.46 -5.47 -7.82
C THR A 129 -8.31 -6.27 -9.11
N TYR A 130 -7.32 -7.15 -9.16
CA TYR A 130 -7.14 -8.13 -10.23
C TYR A 130 -7.53 -9.54 -9.78
N THR A 131 -8.76 -9.95 -10.09
CA THR A 131 -9.28 -11.27 -9.69
C THR A 131 -9.16 -12.30 -10.81
N LYS A 132 -8.60 -13.46 -10.50
CA LYS A 132 -8.50 -14.61 -11.42
C LYS A 132 -8.80 -15.92 -10.73
N THR A 133 -9.35 -16.87 -11.47
CA THR A 133 -9.34 -18.27 -10.99
C THR A 133 -7.92 -18.80 -10.99
N ARG A 134 -7.66 -19.87 -10.22
CA ARG A 134 -6.40 -20.61 -10.27
C ARG A 134 -5.98 -20.89 -11.71
N ASP A 135 -6.87 -21.51 -12.49
CA ASP A 135 -6.55 -21.95 -13.84
C ASP A 135 -6.21 -20.76 -14.77
N GLU A 136 -6.96 -19.66 -14.67
CA GLU A 136 -6.68 -18.43 -15.43
C GLU A 136 -5.34 -17.80 -15.04
N PHE A 137 -4.99 -17.85 -13.75
CA PHE A 137 -3.73 -17.30 -13.23
C PHE A 137 -2.54 -18.15 -13.69
N THR A 138 -2.62 -19.47 -13.50
CA THR A 138 -1.57 -20.43 -13.88
C THR A 138 -1.33 -20.42 -15.38
N GLU A 139 -2.40 -20.37 -16.20
CA GLU A 139 -2.27 -20.25 -17.66
C GLU A 139 -1.51 -18.98 -18.06
N LYS A 140 -1.83 -17.83 -17.44
CA LYS A 140 -1.15 -16.56 -17.71
C LYS A 140 0.30 -16.56 -17.24
N LEU A 141 0.59 -17.21 -16.10
CA LEU A 141 1.93 -17.37 -15.57
C LEU A 141 2.80 -18.19 -16.54
N GLN A 142 2.31 -19.34 -17.00
CA GLN A 142 3.00 -20.20 -17.96
C GLN A 142 3.25 -19.51 -19.30
N LYS A 143 2.26 -18.74 -19.77
CA LYS A 143 2.37 -17.97 -21.03
C LYS A 143 3.14 -16.65 -20.88
N ASN A 144 3.70 -16.36 -19.69
CA ASN A 144 4.40 -15.12 -19.38
C ASN A 144 3.61 -13.85 -19.74
N LYS A 145 2.28 -13.88 -19.59
CA LYS A 145 1.38 -12.81 -20.04
C LYS A 145 1.17 -11.75 -18.94
N PRO A 146 1.20 -10.45 -19.30
CA PRO A 146 0.81 -9.40 -18.36
C PRO A 146 -0.69 -9.49 -17.98
N PRO A 147 -1.08 -8.98 -16.79
CA PRO A 147 -0.20 -8.39 -15.77
C PRO A 147 0.53 -9.42 -14.90
N VAL A 148 0.22 -10.72 -15.01
CA VAL A 148 0.76 -11.78 -14.13
C VAL A 148 2.28 -11.84 -14.17
N SER A 149 2.89 -11.81 -15.36
CA SER A 149 4.36 -11.83 -15.49
C SER A 149 5.07 -10.62 -14.87
N THR A 150 4.39 -9.48 -14.74
CA THR A 150 4.92 -8.29 -14.07
C THR A 150 4.72 -8.38 -12.57
N LEU A 151 3.55 -8.84 -12.12
CA LEU A 151 3.18 -8.95 -10.71
C LEU A 151 4.11 -9.90 -9.95
N ILE A 152 4.47 -11.04 -10.54
CA ILE A 152 5.33 -12.04 -9.86
C ILE A 152 6.75 -11.54 -9.57
N LYS A 153 7.19 -10.42 -10.18
CA LYS A 153 8.54 -9.88 -9.97
C LYS A 153 8.69 -9.20 -8.61
N ALA A 154 7.61 -8.64 -8.07
CA ALA A 154 7.60 -7.94 -6.80
C ALA A 154 6.17 -7.94 -6.25
N TYR A 155 5.94 -8.81 -5.26
CA TYR A 155 4.66 -8.93 -4.58
C TYR A 155 4.88 -9.33 -3.12
N LYS A 156 3.82 -9.16 -2.32
CA LYS A 156 3.76 -9.62 -0.95
C LYS A 156 2.46 -10.39 -0.71
N VAL A 157 2.58 -11.57 -0.12
CA VAL A 157 1.42 -12.38 0.27
C VAL A 157 0.79 -11.78 1.53
N ILE A 158 -0.50 -11.46 1.45
CA ILE A 158 -1.30 -11.02 2.60
C ILE A 158 -2.06 -12.20 3.20
N TYR A 159 -2.59 -13.07 2.35
CA TYR A 159 -3.43 -14.19 2.77
C TYR A 159 -3.27 -15.39 1.84
N GLY A 160 -3.33 -16.58 2.41
CA GLY A 160 -3.37 -17.84 1.66
C GLY A 160 -1.99 -18.31 1.22
N LYS A 161 -1.94 -18.99 0.07
CA LYS A 161 -0.71 -19.60 -0.47
C LYS A 161 0.14 -18.60 -1.25
N ASP A 162 1.43 -18.88 -1.37
CA ASP A 162 2.28 -18.19 -2.33
C ASP A 162 1.74 -18.42 -3.77
N PRO A 163 1.60 -17.37 -4.60
CA PRO A 163 1.08 -17.50 -5.97
C PRO A 163 1.89 -18.45 -6.87
N LEU A 164 3.18 -18.67 -6.57
CA LEU A 164 4.04 -19.59 -7.32
C LEU A 164 3.85 -21.06 -6.91
N ASP A 165 3.27 -21.30 -5.74
CA ASP A 165 2.94 -22.63 -5.21
C ASP A 165 1.52 -23.08 -5.59
N ILE A 166 0.78 -22.26 -6.34
CA ILE A 166 -0.56 -22.58 -6.81
C ILE A 166 -0.46 -23.43 -8.08
N LYS A 167 -0.16 -24.72 -7.88
CA LYS A 167 -0.29 -25.77 -8.90
C LYS A 167 -1.63 -26.50 -8.79
#